data_AF-A0A850RA27-F1
#
_entry.id   AF-A0A850RA27-F1
#
_cell.length_a   1.000
_cell.length_b   1.000
_cell.length_c   1.000
_cell.angle_alpha   90.00
_cell.angle_beta   90.00
_cell.angle_gamma   90.00
#
_symmetry.space_group_name_H-M   'P 1'
#
loop_
_entity.id
_entity.type
_entity.pdbx_description
1 polymer ?
#
loop_
_entity_poly.entity_id
_entity_poly.type
_entity_poly.pdbx_seq_one_letter_code
_entity_poly.pdbx_strand_id
1 'polypeptide(L)'
;MKLTLDSSTFNDLQAKFTAEIVTRIKIKLQEAGVEPDQLEDLTAGIALSIAGVIDDLAEIEADGVEVHPYLTFRTDDETLVHWGENAYTYEQVYGAMRKLFHSAR
;
A
#
# COMPACT_ATOMS: atom_id res chain seq x y z
N MET A 1 2.73 16.00 -17.47
CA MET A 1 3.12 15.90 -16.06
C MET A 1 4.63 15.81 -15.90
N LYS A 2 5.20 16.71 -15.10
CA LYS A 2 6.59 16.75 -14.63
C LYS A 2 6.78 15.73 -13.50
N LEU A 3 7.82 14.92 -13.58
CA LEU A 3 8.22 14.01 -12.51
C LEU A 3 9.22 14.71 -11.58
N THR A 4 8.96 14.69 -10.27
CA THR A 4 9.76 15.39 -9.26
C THR A 4 10.17 14.43 -8.15
N LEU A 5 11.47 14.33 -7.89
CA LEU A 5 12.01 13.59 -6.76
C LEU A 5 11.72 14.37 -5.47
N ASP A 6 10.79 13.86 -4.66
CA ASP A 6 10.44 14.42 -3.36
C ASP A 6 10.08 13.28 -2.40
N SER A 7 11.12 12.70 -1.80
CA SER A 7 11.01 11.55 -0.91
C SER A 7 10.15 11.86 0.33
N SER A 8 10.21 13.07 0.89
CA SER A 8 9.40 13.42 2.07
C SER A 8 7.91 13.41 1.75
N THR A 9 7.51 14.13 0.70
CA THR A 9 6.10 14.18 0.27
C THR A 9 5.63 12.79 -0.17
N PHE A 10 6.47 12.06 -0.90
CA PHE A 10 6.16 10.69 -1.30
C PHE A 10 5.91 9.78 -0.09
N ASN A 11 6.76 9.85 0.94
CA ASN A 11 6.62 8.99 2.12
C ASN A 11 5.28 9.20 2.84
N ASP A 12 4.88 10.46 2.99
CA ASP A 12 3.59 10.81 3.59
C ASP A 12 2.41 10.30 2.74
N LEU A 13 2.54 10.34 1.41
CA LEU A 13 1.51 9.87 0.49
C LEU A 13 1.42 8.34 0.46
N GLN A 14 2.54 7.60 0.43
CA GLN A 14 2.51 6.13 0.49
C GLN A 14 1.94 5.63 1.82
N ALA A 15 2.19 6.31 2.94
CA ALA A 15 1.61 5.95 4.23
C ALA A 15 0.09 6.10 4.22
N LYS A 16 -0.44 7.20 3.66
CA LYS A 16 -1.90 7.43 3.51
C LYS A 16 -2.53 6.43 2.55
N PHE A 17 -1.88 6.19 1.42
CA PHE A 17 -2.31 5.21 0.43
C PHE A 17 -2.39 3.79 1.02
N THR A 18 -1.36 3.37 1.75
CA THR A 18 -1.34 2.06 2.43
C THR A 18 -2.42 1.95 3.51
N ALA A 19 -2.66 3.01 4.28
CA ALA A 19 -3.73 3.04 5.27
C ALA A 19 -5.13 2.87 4.65
N GLU A 20 -5.37 3.48 3.49
CA GLU A 20 -6.62 3.30 2.75
C GLU A 20 -6.76 1.87 2.23
N ILE A 21 -5.70 1.26 1.67
CA ILE A 21 -5.69 -0.15 1.24
C ILE A 21 -6.11 -1.07 2.39
N VAL A 22 -5.44 -0.95 3.53
CA VAL A 22 -5.71 -1.76 4.73
C VAL A 22 -7.16 -1.58 5.20
N THR A 23 -7.66 -0.35 5.21
CA THR A 23 -9.05 -0.05 5.58
C THR A 23 -10.06 -0.69 4.63
N ARG A 24 -9.82 -0.61 3.31
CA ARG A 24 -10.69 -1.18 2.28
C ARG A 24 -10.75 -2.70 2.35
N ILE A 25 -9.61 -3.34 2.60
CA ILE A 25 -9.55 -4.80 2.79
C ILE A 25 -10.42 -5.20 3.98
N LYS A 26 -10.25 -4.56 5.15
CA LYS A 26 -11.07 -4.83 6.34
C LYS A 26 -12.56 -4.68 6.05
N ILE A 27 -12.97 -3.57 5.41
CA ILE A 27 -14.38 -3.33 5.05
C ILE A 27 -14.92 -4.46 4.19
N LYS A 28 -14.17 -4.89 3.16
CA LYS A 28 -14.61 -5.97 2.26
C LYS A 28 -14.70 -7.32 2.96
N LEU A 29 -13.79 -7.63 3.88
CA LEU A 29 -13.87 -8.84 4.69
C LEU A 29 -15.09 -8.81 5.62
N GLN A 30 -15.39 -7.67 6.23
CA GLN A 30 -16.60 -7.49 7.04
C GLN A 30 -17.89 -7.66 6.23
N GLU A 31 -17.95 -7.06 5.04
CA GLU A 31 -19.08 -7.21 4.11
C GLU A 31 -19.27 -8.67 3.65
N ALA A 32 -18.18 -9.44 3.58
CA ALA A 32 -18.19 -10.86 3.26
C ALA A 32 -18.58 -11.77 4.44
N GLY A 33 -18.82 -11.21 5.63
CA GLY A 33 -19.20 -11.97 6.82
C GLY A 33 -18.03 -12.68 7.51
N VAL A 34 -16.79 -12.21 7.32
CA VAL A 34 -15.63 -12.72 8.06
C VAL A 34 -15.77 -12.40 9.55
N GLU A 35 -15.50 -13.40 10.39
CA GLU A 35 -15.65 -13.29 11.83
C GLU A 35 -14.66 -12.27 12.44
N PRO A 36 -15.05 -11.55 13.53
CA PRO A 36 -14.22 -10.50 14.10
C PRO A 36 -12.83 -10.93 14.56
N ASP A 37 -12.66 -12.17 14.99
CA ASP A 37 -11.39 -12.74 15.46
C ASP A 37 -10.42 -13.08 14.31
N GLN A 38 -10.93 -13.20 13.08
CA GLN A 38 -10.12 -13.44 11.87
C GLN A 38 -9.79 -12.16 11.09
N LEU A 39 -10.53 -11.07 11.34
CA LEU A 39 -10.44 -9.83 10.55
C LEU A 39 -9.04 -9.22 10.55
N GLU A 40 -8.36 -9.19 11.69
CA GLU A 40 -7.05 -8.55 11.80
C GLU A 40 -6.00 -9.31 10.97
N ASP A 41 -5.88 -10.62 11.17
CA ASP A 41 -4.90 -11.46 10.49
C ASP A 41 -5.14 -11.52 8.97
N LEU A 42 -6.40 -11.67 8.55
CA LEU A 42 -6.74 -11.68 7.13
C LEU A 42 -6.50 -10.32 6.47
N THR A 43 -6.79 -9.22 7.18
CA THR A 43 -6.49 -7.88 6.66
C THR A 43 -4.99 -7.69 6.49
N ALA A 44 -4.19 -8.07 7.50
CA ALA A 44 -2.74 -7.98 7.43
C ALA A 44 -2.16 -8.81 6.29
N GLY A 45 -2.56 -10.09 6.18
CA GLY A 45 -2.05 -10.99 5.15
C GLY A 45 -2.32 -10.51 3.73
N ILE A 46 -3.54 -10.06 3.45
CA ILE A 46 -3.90 -9.51 2.13
C ILE A 46 -3.16 -8.20 1.87
N ALA A 47 -3.08 -7.30 2.86
CA ALA A 47 -2.41 -6.02 2.70
C ALA A 47 -0.91 -6.19 2.43
N LEU A 48 -0.22 -7.07 3.16
CA LEU A 48 1.20 -7.38 2.95
C LEU A 48 1.44 -8.02 1.58
N SER A 49 0.55 -8.91 1.13
CA SER A 49 0.64 -9.51 -0.20
C SER A 49 0.53 -8.46 -1.31
N ILE A 50 -0.45 -7.54 -1.22
CA ILE A 50 -0.62 -6.47 -2.20
C ILE A 50 0.55 -5.49 -2.16
N ALA A 51 0.99 -5.11 -0.96
CA ALA A 51 2.12 -4.18 -0.79
C ALA A 51 3.42 -4.77 -1.35
N GLY A 52 3.67 -6.06 -1.17
CA GLY A 52 4.83 -6.74 -1.77
C GLY A 52 4.83 -6.72 -3.30
N VAL A 53 3.65 -6.77 -3.93
CA VAL A 53 3.54 -6.57 -5.39
C VAL A 53 3.88 -5.13 -5.76
N ILE A 54 3.36 -4.14 -5.02
CA ILE A 54 3.60 -2.71 -5.30
C ILE A 54 5.08 -2.33 -5.14
N ASP A 55 5.75 -2.91 -4.15
CA ASP A 55 7.15 -2.63 -3.82
C ASP A 55 8.15 -3.43 -4.69
N ASP A 56 7.66 -4.21 -5.65
CA ASP A 56 8.46 -5.11 -6.51
C ASP A 56 9.26 -6.16 -5.70
N LEU A 57 8.68 -6.64 -4.59
CA LEU A 57 9.25 -7.71 -3.76
C LEU A 57 8.86 -9.11 -4.24
N ALA A 58 7.76 -9.21 -5.00
CA ALA A 58 7.36 -10.42 -5.67
C ALA A 58 7.81 -10.35 -7.13
N GLU A 59 8.43 -11.41 -7.64
CA GLU A 59 8.74 -11.52 -9.08
C GLU A 59 7.44 -11.54 -9.88
N ILE A 60 7.29 -10.60 -10.81
CA ILE A 60 6.12 -10.50 -11.68
C ILE A 60 6.58 -10.77 -13.11
N GLU A 61 6.22 -11.94 -13.63
CA GLU A 61 6.44 -12.29 -15.04
C GLU A 61 5.10 -12.71 -15.67
N ALA A 62 4.80 -12.14 -16.84
CA ALA A 62 3.65 -12.54 -17.65
C ALA A 62 4.03 -12.55 -19.13
N ASP A 63 3.70 -13.64 -19.83
CA ASP A 63 3.99 -13.82 -21.26
C ASP A 63 5.47 -13.58 -21.63
N GLY A 64 6.40 -13.96 -20.74
CA GLY A 64 7.84 -13.76 -20.91
C GLY A 64 8.33 -12.32 -20.70
N VAL A 65 7.49 -11.45 -20.14
CA VAL A 65 7.81 -10.05 -19.83
C VAL A 65 7.89 -9.88 -18.32
N GLU A 66 9.06 -9.46 -17.84
CA GLU A 66 9.28 -9.04 -16.46
C GLU A 66 8.64 -7.66 -16.23
N VAL A 67 7.89 -7.52 -15.14
CA VAL A 67 7.16 -6.32 -14.77
C VAL A 67 7.71 -5.77 -13.48
N HIS A 68 8.20 -4.53 -13.51
CA HIS A 68 8.67 -3.80 -12.33
C HIS A 68 7.75 -2.62 -12.03
N PRO A 69 6.90 -2.72 -11.00
CA PRO A 69 6.03 -1.63 -10.60
C PRO A 69 6.82 -0.41 -10.13
N TYR A 70 6.33 0.78 -10.49
CA TYR A 70 6.91 2.04 -10.03
C TYR A 70 5.81 2.97 -9.55
N LEU A 71 5.72 3.16 -8.24
CA LEU A 71 4.70 4.00 -7.64
C LEU A 71 5.10 5.48 -7.75
N THR A 72 4.15 6.29 -8.22
CA THR A 72 4.24 7.76 -8.17
C THR A 72 2.91 8.32 -7.68
N PHE A 73 2.94 9.49 -7.07
CA PHE A 73 1.72 10.17 -6.64
C PHE A 73 1.57 11.49 -7.38
N ARG A 74 0.34 11.78 -7.78
CA ARG A 74 0.01 13.08 -8.36
C ARG A 74 -0.26 14.09 -7.26
N THR A 75 0.42 15.24 -7.30
CA THR A 75 0.22 16.35 -6.33
C THR A 75 -0.68 17.46 -6.89
N ASP A 76 -0.67 17.64 -8.21
CA ASP A 76 -1.52 18.56 -8.95
C ASP A 76 -1.70 18.05 -10.39
N ASP A 77 -2.36 18.82 -11.25
CA ASP A 77 -2.67 18.38 -12.62
C ASP A 77 -1.42 18.16 -13.50
N GLU A 78 -0.29 18.77 -13.15
CA GLU A 78 0.93 18.75 -13.95
C GLU A 78 2.12 18.09 -13.24
N THR A 79 1.99 17.61 -12.01
CA THR A 79 3.13 17.13 -11.21
C THR A 79 2.89 15.75 -10.62
N LEU A 80 3.85 14.85 -10.85
CA LEU A 80 4.02 13.58 -10.16
C LEU A 80 5.23 13.66 -9.23
N VAL A 81 5.10 13.13 -8.02
CA VAL A 81 6.20 12.92 -7.09
C VAL A 81 6.56 11.44 -7.03
N HIS A 82 7.85 11.17 -6.93
CA HIS A 82 8.39 9.82 -6.78
C HIS A 82 9.50 9.77 -5.74
N TRP A 83 9.79 8.56 -5.28
CA TRP A 83 10.76 8.29 -4.23
C TRP A 83 12.22 8.20 -4.74
N GLY A 84 12.40 7.91 -6.05
CA GLY A 84 13.71 7.72 -6.67
C GLY A 84 14.10 6.24 -6.86
N GLU A 85 13.41 5.36 -6.14
CA GLU A 85 13.51 3.90 -6.20
C GLU A 85 12.10 3.31 -5.92
N ASN A 86 12.02 2.03 -5.56
CA ASN A 86 10.76 1.37 -5.24
C ASN A 86 10.07 1.99 -4.03
N ALA A 87 8.77 1.71 -3.88
CA ALA A 87 8.03 2.10 -2.70
C ALA A 87 8.34 1.19 -1.51
N TYR A 88 7.91 1.62 -0.32
CA TYR A 88 8.04 0.89 0.94
C TYR A 88 6.66 0.67 1.55
N THR A 89 5.64 0.39 0.73
CA THR A 89 4.27 0.18 1.20
C THR A 89 4.16 -1.00 2.15
N TYR A 90 4.97 -2.04 2.00
CA TYR A 90 5.01 -3.23 2.85
C TYR A 90 5.33 -2.85 4.30
N GLU A 91 6.29 -1.95 4.49
CA GLU A 91 6.68 -1.44 5.82
C GLU A 91 5.57 -0.57 6.43
N GLN A 92 4.87 0.19 5.59
CA GLN A 92 3.75 1.04 6.03
C GLN A 92 2.54 0.22 6.52
N VAL A 93 2.38 -1.03 6.09
CA VAL A 93 1.25 -1.90 6.50
C VAL A 93 1.20 -2.05 8.02
N TYR A 94 2.32 -2.27 8.70
CA TYR A 94 2.34 -2.45 10.15
C TYR A 94 1.85 -1.21 10.91
N GLY A 95 2.25 -0.02 10.43
CA GLY A 95 1.79 1.25 10.99
C GLY A 95 0.28 1.46 10.76
N ALA A 96 -0.21 1.11 9.57
CA ALA A 96 -1.62 1.19 9.22
C ALA A 96 -2.48 0.21 10.04
N MET A 97 -2.06 -1.05 10.16
CA MET A 97 -2.75 -2.09 10.95
C MET A 97 -2.89 -1.68 12.42
N ARG A 98 -1.80 -1.21 13.04
CA ARG A 98 -1.82 -0.73 14.43
C ARG A 98 -2.80 0.42 14.63
N LYS A 99 -2.88 1.35 13.68
CA LYS A 99 -3.85 2.44 13.70
C LYS A 99 -5.28 1.94 13.59
N LEU A 100 -5.53 0.99 12.70
CA LEU A 100 -6.87 0.51 12.39
C LEU A 100 -7.46 -0.41 13.48
N PHE A 101 -6.63 -1.23 14.13
CA PHE A 101 -7.10 -2.24 15.09
C PHE A 101 -6.79 -1.90 16.55
N HIS A 102 -5.72 -1.13 16.83
CA HIS A 102 -5.23 -0.95 18.21
C HIS A 102 -5.21 0.50 18.71
N SER A 103 -5.52 1.50 17.88
CA SER A 103 -5.47 2.92 18.29
C SER A 103 -6.77 3.45 18.91
N ALA A 104 -7.64 2.56 19.39
CA ALA A 104 -8.84 2.90 20.16
C ALA A 104 -8.69 2.66 21.68
N ARG A 105 -7.48 2.81 22.23
CA ARG A 105 -7.23 2.85 23.68
C ARG A 105 -6.45 4.10 24.08
#